data_AF-A0A7K1GPH7-F1
#
_entry.id   AF-A0A7K1GPH7-F1
#
_cell.length_a   1.000
_cell.length_b   1.000
_cell.length_c   1.000
_cell.angle_alpha   90.00
_cell.angle_beta   90.00
_cell.angle_gamma   90.00
#
_symmetry.space_group_name_H-M   'P 1'
#
loop_
_entity.id
_entity.type
_entity.pdbx_description
1 polymer ?
#
loop_
_entity_poly.entity_id
_entity_poly.type
_entity_poly.pdbx_seq_one_letter_code
_entity_poly.pdbx_strand_id
1 'polypeptide(L)' 'MNNNFSFINVEFRNKLQNINTKIKEYLTNHNYVLPKNIEIEDLVEWNNFGETTKIYASYNCPDEIKGIITEFIKKEFPI' A
#
# COMPACT_ATOMS: atom_id res chain seq x y z
N MET A 1 16.45 7.61 16.51
CA MET A 1 16.73 6.25 16.00
C MET A 1 16.73 6.35 14.48
N ASN A 2 17.92 6.31 13.87
CA ASN A 2 18.11 6.40 12.43
C ASN A 2 17.91 5.00 11.83
N ASN A 3 16.72 4.72 11.30
CA ASN A 3 16.49 3.49 10.56
C ASN A 3 17.00 3.70 9.13
N ASN A 4 18.12 3.04 8.84
CA ASN A 4 18.81 3.02 7.56
C ASN A 4 17.85 2.70 6.41
N PHE A 5 17.45 3.74 5.66
CA PHE A 5 16.93 3.60 4.31
C PHE A 5 18.09 3.21 3.38
N SER A 6 18.32 1.94 3.13
CA SER A 6 19.23 1.53 2.05
C SER A 6 18.79 0.21 1.43
N PHE A 7 18.43 0.33 0.15
CA PHE A 7 17.99 -0.70 -0.80
C PHE A 7 16.56 -1.23 -0.68
N ILE A 8 15.59 -0.33 -0.72
CA ILE A 8 14.33 -0.70 -1.39
C ILE A 8 14.64 -0.93 -2.88
N ASN A 9 14.57 -2.18 -3.33
CA ASN A 9 14.75 -2.57 -4.74
C ASN A 9 13.85 -1.70 -5.63
N VAL A 10 14.36 -1.24 -6.79
CA VAL A 10 13.58 -0.49 -7.78
C VAL A 10 12.28 -1.22 -8.13
N GLU A 11 12.34 -2.54 -8.23
CA GLU A 11 11.15 -3.38 -8.44
C GLU A 11 10.09 -3.19 -7.35
N PHE A 12 10.49 -3.17 -6.08
CA PHE A 12 9.58 -2.96 -4.96
C PHE A 12 8.92 -1.58 -5.01
N ARG A 13 9.70 -0.52 -5.31
CA ARG A 13 9.16 0.84 -5.48
C ARG A 13 8.15 0.89 -6.62
N ASN A 14 8.44 0.25 -7.75
CA ASN A 14 7.54 0.22 -8.89
C ASN A 14 6.23 -0.51 -8.55
N LYS A 15 6.32 -1.65 -7.83
CA LYS A 15 5.13 -2.38 -7.37
C LYS A 15 4.29 -1.56 -6.39
N LEU A 16 4.91 -0.86 -5.43
CA LEU A 16 4.19 0.06 -4.53
C LEU A 16 3.50 1.20 -5.30
N GLN A 17 4.19 1.83 -6.26
CA GLN A 17 3.59 2.87 -7.10
C GLN A 17 2.41 2.34 -7.93
N ASN A 18 2.50 1.09 -8.41
CA ASN A 18 1.41 0.45 -9.13
C ASN A 18 0.19 0.21 -8.21
N ILE A 19 0.41 -0.22 -6.96
CA ILE A 19 -0.67 -0.30 -5.97
C ILE A 19 -1.32 1.07 -5.77
N ASN A 20 -0.54 2.12 -5.49
CA ASN A 20 -1.08 3.46 -5.26
C ASN A 20 -1.89 3.97 -6.47
N THR A 21 -1.43 3.67 -7.69
CA THR A 21 -2.17 3.98 -8.91
C THR A 21 -3.53 3.27 -8.95
N LYS A 22 -3.56 1.95 -8.70
CA LYS A 22 -4.80 1.16 -8.67
C LYS A 22 -5.77 1.63 -7.58
N ILE A 23 -5.24 2.00 -6.41
CA ILE A 23 -6.05 2.58 -5.33
C ILE A 23 -6.68 3.89 -5.83
N LYS A 24 -5.88 4.80 -6.38
CA LYS A 24 -6.37 6.09 -6.91
C LYS A 24 -7.47 5.90 -7.95
N GLU A 25 -7.27 4.99 -8.89
CA GLU A 25 -8.26 4.65 -9.92
C GLU A 25 -9.55 4.10 -9.30
N TYR A 26 -9.44 3.18 -8.34
CA TYR A 26 -10.60 2.62 -7.64
C TYR A 26 -11.39 3.70 -6.91
N LEU A 27 -10.72 4.56 -6.13
CA LEU A 27 -11.37 5.65 -5.40
C LEU A 27 -12.08 6.62 -6.34
N THR A 28 -11.43 6.98 -7.46
CA THR A 28 -11.99 7.85 -8.49
C THR A 28 -13.23 7.23 -9.13
N ASN A 29 -13.16 5.96 -9.54
CA ASN A 29 -14.24 5.26 -10.22
C ASN A 29 -15.47 5.03 -9.33
N HIS A 30 -15.27 4.96 -8.01
CA HIS A 30 -16.34 4.74 -7.04
C HIS A 30 -16.77 6.03 -6.32
N ASN A 31 -16.22 7.19 -6.70
CA ASN A 31 -16.43 8.47 -6.00
C ASN A 31 -16.18 8.37 -4.48
N TYR A 32 -15.24 7.52 -4.07
CA TYR A 32 -14.88 7.35 -2.66
C TYR A 32 -13.94 8.47 -2.24
N VAL A 33 -14.29 9.17 -1.17
CA VAL A 33 -13.48 10.25 -0.59
C VAL A 33 -12.81 9.74 0.68
N LEU A 34 -11.48 9.84 0.73
CA LEU A 34 -10.73 9.46 1.93
C LEU A 34 -11.07 10.36 3.12
N PRO A 35 -11.03 9.83 4.36
CA PRO A 35 -11.14 10.64 5.55
C PRO A 35 -10.12 11.77 5.59
N LYS A 36 -10.46 12.86 6.29
CA LYS A 36 -9.58 14.02 6.43
C LYS A 36 -8.25 13.57 7.05
N ASN A 37 -7.13 13.94 6.41
CA ASN A 37 -5.75 13.60 6.78
C ASN A 37 -5.30 12.16 6.49
N ILE A 38 -5.95 11.45 5.56
CA ILE A 38 -5.45 10.17 5.05
C ILE A 38 -5.10 10.34 3.57
N GLU A 39 -3.85 10.08 3.22
CA GLU A 39 -3.37 10.04 1.84
C GLU A 39 -3.37 8.60 1.30
N ILE A 40 -3.18 8.43 -0.01
CA ILE A 40 -3.22 7.10 -0.63
C ILE A 40 -2.07 6.22 -0.11
N GLU A 41 -0.92 6.85 0.11
CA GLU A 41 0.29 6.26 0.64
C GLU A 41 0.08 5.71 2.07
N ASP A 42 -0.84 6.29 2.84
CA ASP A 42 -1.16 5.85 4.20
C ASP A 42 -2.03 4.59 4.23
N LEU A 43 -2.57 4.14 3.09
CA LEU A 43 -3.45 2.98 3.03
C LEU A 43 -2.68 1.65 3.00
N VAL A 44 -1.37 1.71 2.77
CA VAL A 44 -0.50 0.54 2.63
C VAL A 44 0.67 0.69 3.60
N GLU A 45 0.93 -0.37 4.36
CA GLU A 45 2.09 -0.47 5.24
C GLU A 45 2.96 -1.66 4.83
N TRP A 46 4.24 -1.57 5.13
CA TRP A 46 5.16 -2.68 4.93
C TRP A 46 6.23 -2.76 6.01
N ASN A 47 6.64 -3.98 6.30
CA ASN A 47 7.66 -4.29 7.28
C ASN A 47 8.67 -5.30 6.72
N ASN A 48 9.95 -5.05 7.02
CA ASN A 48 11.04 -5.94 6.66
C ASN A 48 11.30 -6.93 7.80
N PHE A 49 11.21 -8.22 7.50
CA PHE A 49 11.53 -9.33 8.37
C PHE A 49 12.73 -10.09 7.80
N GLY A 50 13.94 -9.65 8.16
CA GLY A 50 15.17 -10.17 7.57
C GLY A 50 15.22 -9.88 6.06
N GLU A 51 15.24 -10.93 5.24
CA GLU A 51 15.27 -10.84 3.77
C GLU A 51 13.87 -10.77 3.14
N THR A 52 12.80 -10.88 3.94
CA THR A 52 11.42 -10.85 3.44
C THR A 52 10.75 -9.53 3.77
N THR A 53 10.14 -8.87 2.78
CA THR A 53 9.25 -7.72 3.01
C THR A 53 7.80 -8.19 2.99
N LYS A 54 7.05 -7.89 4.05
CA LYS A 54 5.59 -8.11 4.09
C LYS A 54 4.89 -6.77 3.88
N ILE A 55 3.88 -6.77 3.02
CA ILE A 55 3.03 -5.61 2.74
C ILE A 55 1.59 -5.97 3.11
N TYR A 56 0.87 -5.02 3.68
CA TYR A 56 -0.50 -5.20 4.14
C TYR A 56 -1.25 -3.85 4.11
N ALA A 57 -2.58 -3.91 4.13
CA ALA A 57 -3.39 -2.70 4.26
C ALA A 57 -3.15 -2.09 5.64
N SER A 58 -2.87 -0.79 5.69
CA SER A 58 -2.57 -0.06 6.94
C SER A 58 -3.69 -0.20 7.96
N TYR A 59 -3.35 -0.02 9.25
CA TYR A 59 -4.35 0.18 10.29
C TYR A 59 -5.26 1.39 10.00
N ASN A 60 -4.73 2.44 9.37
CA ASN A 60 -5.49 3.65 9.01
C ASN A 60 -6.37 3.46 7.77
N CYS A 61 -6.25 2.33 7.06
CA CYS A 61 -7.08 2.03 5.90
C CYS A 61 -8.54 1.84 6.33
N PRO A 62 -9.51 2.62 5.78
CA PRO A 62 -10.92 2.46 6.08
C PRO A 62 -11.42 1.03 5.79
N ASP A 63 -12.20 0.47 6.71
CA ASP A 63 -12.65 -0.92 6.64
C ASP A 63 -13.47 -1.21 5.37
N GLU A 64 -14.19 -0.21 4.83
CA GLU A 64 -15.00 -0.34 3.63
C GLU A 64 -14.17 -0.65 2.38
N ILE A 65 -12.92 -0.17 2.32
CA ILE A 65 -12.03 -0.38 1.18
C ILE A 65 -10.89 -1.36 1.48
N LYS A 66 -10.65 -1.69 2.75
CA LYS A 66 -9.53 -2.53 3.20
C LYS A 66 -9.44 -3.88 2.49
N GLY A 67 -10.59 -4.50 2.21
CA GLY A 67 -10.66 -5.73 1.41
C GLY A 67 -10.12 -5.54 0.00
N ILE A 68 -10.50 -4.45 -0.68
CA ILE A 68 -10.04 -4.11 -2.02
C ILE A 68 -8.54 -3.81 -2.04
N ILE A 69 -8.04 -3.02 -1.08
CA ILE A 69 -6.61 -2.72 -0.94
C ILE A 69 -5.80 -4.02 -0.73
N THR A 70 -6.31 -4.93 0.10
CA THR A 70 -5.69 -6.24 0.33
C THR A 70 -5.58 -7.05 -0.97
N GLU A 71 -6.61 -7.03 -1.82
CA GLU A 71 -6.57 -7.72 -3.11
C GLU A 71 -5.60 -7.08 -4.10
N PHE A 72 -5.45 -5.74 -4.10
CA PHE A 72 -4.42 -5.07 -4.90
C PHE A 72 -3.00 -5.47 -4.45
N ILE A 73 -2.77 -5.53 -3.14
CA ILE A 73 -1.49 -5.96 -2.56
C ILE A 73 -1.18 -7.39 -2.99
N LYS A 74 -2.10 -8.35 -2.81
CA LYS A 74 -1.89 -9.76 -3.18
C LYS A 74 -1.57 -9.95 -4.66
N LYS A 75 -2.15 -9.13 -5.53
CA LYS A 75 -1.89 -9.19 -6.99
C LYS A 75 -0.48 -8.72 -7.35
N GLU A 76 0.02 -7.68 -6.69
CA GLU A 76 1.35 -7.13 -6.96
C GLU A 76 2.48 -7.85 -6.20
N PHE A 77 2.16 -8.36 -5.02
CA PHE A 77 3.04 -9.11 -4.14
C PHE A 77 2.42 -10.47 -3.83
N PRO A 78 2.40 -11.40 -4.80
CA PRO A 78 2.00 -12.77 -4.54
C PRO A 78 3.00 -13.39 -3.56
N ILE A 79 2.48 -13.94 -2.48
CA ILE A 79 3.23 -14.66 -1.44
C ILE A 79 3.42 -16.10 -1.88
#